data_AF-A0A8J5QNS8-F1
#
_entry.id   AF-A0A8J5QNS8-F1
#
_cell.length_a   1.000
_cell.length_b   1.000
_cell.length_c   1.000
_cell.angle_alpha   90.00
_cell.angle_beta   90.00
_cell.angle_gamma   90.00
#
_symmetry.space_group_name_H-M   'P 1'
#
loop_
_entity.id
_entity.type
_entity.pdbx_description
1 polymer ?
#
loop_
_entity_poly.entity_id
_entity_poly.type
_entity_poly.pdbx_seq_one_letter_code
_entity_poly.pdbx_strand_id
1 'polypeptide(L)' 'MRGSRILMQAAKKQGGFLSGVPLEMAPLFAAVSVALGSACFFTYRHLTRDKELRLWKNPNLSNLDNVLDEDLRKN' A
#
# COMPACT_ATOMS: atom_id res chain seq x y z
N MET A 1 15.77 35.80 -28.97
CA MET A 1 15.36 34.71 -28.05
C MET A 1 14.51 35.24 -26.88
N ARG A 2 13.26 35.66 -27.12
CA ARG A 2 12.33 36.13 -26.06
C ARG A 2 11.05 35.30 -25.94
N GLY A 3 10.63 34.61 -27.01
CA GLY A 3 9.41 33.78 -27.03
C GLY A 3 9.44 32.58 -26.08
N SER A 4 10.61 31.95 -25.89
CA SER A 4 10.76 30.81 -24.97
C SER A 4 10.51 31.17 -23.51
N ARG A 5 10.79 32.42 -23.10
CA ARG A 5 10.52 32.91 -21.74
C ARG A 5 9.04 33.13 -21.48
N ILE A 6 8.29 33.56 -22.50
CA ILE A 6 6.83 33.78 -22.39
C ILE A 6 6.11 32.43 -22.27
N LEU A 7 6.51 31.45 -23.09
CA LEU A 7 5.98 30.08 -23.00
C LEU A 7 6.28 29.42 -21.64
N MET A 8 7.50 29.61 -21.12
CA MET A 8 7.88 29.10 -19.80
C MET A 8 7.11 29.77 -18.65
N GLN A 9 6.79 31.07 -18.76
CA GLN A 9 5.95 31.77 -17.78
C GLN A 9 4.48 31.36 -17.84
N ALA A 10 3.95 31.06 -19.03
CA ALA A 10 2.61 30.50 -19.19
C ALA A 10 2.50 29.08 -18.59
N ALA A 11 3.51 28.23 -18.83
CA ALA A 11 3.59 26.90 -18.23
C ALA A 11 3.69 26.94 -16.69
N LYS A 12 4.42 27.91 -16.12
CA LYS A 12 4.48 28.12 -14.67
C LYS A 12 3.15 28.61 -14.08
N LYS A 13 2.36 29.40 -14.82
CA LYS A 13 1.04 29.89 -14.36
C LYS A 13 -0.06 28.83 -14.47
N GLN A 14 0.07 27.87 -15.37
CA GLN A 14 -0.83 26.71 -15.51
C GLN A 14 -0.41 25.52 -14.64
N GLY A 15 0.74 25.63 -13.95
CA GLY A 15 1.38 24.60 -13.13
C GLY A 15 0.88 24.49 -11.69
N GLY A 16 -0.36 24.89 -11.39
CA GLY A 16 -1.00 24.42 -10.18
C GLY A 16 -1.27 22.92 -10.32
N PHE A 17 -0.89 22.11 -9.33
CA PHE A 17 -1.18 20.67 -9.29
C PHE A 17 -2.67 20.36 -9.55
N LEU A 18 -3.55 21.32 -9.28
CA LEU A 18 -5.00 21.24 -9.48
C LEU A 18 -5.51 21.86 -10.79
N SER A 19 -4.76 22.75 -11.45
CA SER A 19 -5.19 23.43 -12.70
C SER A 19 -4.81 22.66 -13.97
N GLY A 20 -3.95 21.66 -13.86
CA GLY A 20 -3.53 20.79 -14.97
C GLY A 20 -4.21 19.41 -14.99
N VAL A 21 -5.04 19.09 -13.99
CA VAL A 21 -5.73 17.79 -13.93
C VAL A 21 -7.05 17.90 -14.69
N PRO A 22 -7.21 17.20 -15.83
CA PRO A 22 -8.48 17.21 -16.55
C PRO A 22 -9.56 16.54 -15.69
N LEU A 23 -10.67 17.24 -15.45
CA LEU A 23 -11.80 16.74 -14.67
C LEU A 23 -12.40 15.44 -15.23
N GLU A 24 -12.26 15.21 -16.53
CA GLU A 24 -12.64 13.95 -17.19
C GLU A 24 -11.88 12.72 -16.68
N MET A 25 -10.69 12.92 -16.09
CA MET A 25 -9.89 11.84 -15.47
C MET A 25 -10.23 11.63 -13.99
N ALA A 26 -11.06 12.50 -13.38
CA ALA A 26 -11.53 12.34 -12.00
C ALA A 26 -12.11 10.94 -11.69
N PRO A 27 -12.93 10.29 -12.54
CA PRO A 27 -13.40 8.94 -12.27
C PRO A 27 -12.26 7.91 -12.18
N LEU A 28 -11.22 8.05 -12.99
CA LEU A 28 -10.04 7.18 -12.94
C LEU A 28 -9.28 7.37 -11.61
N PHE A 29 -9.06 8.62 -11.19
CA PHE A 29 -8.40 8.92 -9.92
C PHE A 29 -9.21 8.46 -8.71
N ALA A 30 -10.55 8.59 -8.76
CA ALA A 30 -11.42 8.06 -7.73
C ALA A 30 -11.28 6.54 -7.62
N ALA A 31 -11.32 5.81 -8.74
CA ALA A 31 -11.11 4.37 -8.75
C ALA A 31 -9.75 3.96 -8.16
N VAL A 32 -8.67 4.65 -8.55
CA VAL A 32 -7.33 4.39 -8.00
C VAL A 32 -7.26 4.68 -6.50
N SER A 33 -7.87 5.77 -6.02
CA SER A 33 -7.91 6.08 -4.58
C SER A 33 -8.67 5.04 -3.77
N VAL A 34 -9.77 4.51 -4.31
CA VAL A 34 -10.56 3.44 -3.68
C VAL A 34 -9.76 2.12 -3.67
N ALA A 35 -9.05 1.81 -4.76
CA ALA A 35 -8.17 0.66 -4.82
C ALA A 35 -7.04 0.75 -3.78
N LEU A 36 -6.37 1.90 -3.66
CA LEU A 36 -5.31 2.11 -2.67
C LEU A 36 -5.85 2.07 -1.23
N GLY A 37 -6.99 2.72 -0.97
CA GLY A 37 -7.61 2.72 0.35
C GLY A 37 -8.06 1.32 0.80
N SER A 38 -8.68 0.56 -0.12
CA SER A 38 -9.07 -0.82 0.16
C SER A 38 -7.85 -1.73 0.34
N ALA A 39 -6.81 -1.60 -0.50
CA ALA A 39 -5.57 -2.35 -0.33
C ALA A 39 -4.95 -2.11 1.05
N CYS A 40 -4.78 -0.86 1.47
CA CYS A 40 -4.27 -0.53 2.80
C CYS A 40 -5.13 -1.13 3.93
N PHE A 41 -6.45 -1.00 3.84
CA PHE A 41 -7.37 -1.54 4.86
C PHE A 41 -7.30 -3.07 4.95
N PHE A 42 -7.36 -3.77 3.81
CA PHE A 42 -7.31 -5.23 3.78
C PHE A 42 -5.94 -5.76 4.18
N THR A 43 -4.86 -5.14 3.72
CA THR A 43 -3.49 -5.51 4.13
C THR A 43 -3.30 -5.33 5.64
N TYR A 44 -3.75 -4.19 6.21
CA TYR A 44 -3.67 -3.99 7.66
C TYR A 44 -4.52 -5.01 8.42
N ARG A 45 -5.76 -5.25 7.96
CA ARG A 45 -6.65 -6.26 8.56
C ARG A 45 -6.05 -7.66 8.49
N HIS A 46 -5.41 -8.01 7.38
CA HIS A 46 -4.77 -9.31 7.18
C HIS A 46 -3.56 -9.44 8.12
N LEU A 47 -2.63 -8.48 8.12
CA LEU A 47 -1.46 -8.50 9.01
C LEU A 47 -1.82 -8.54 10.51
N THR A 48 -2.92 -7.92 10.92
CA THR A 48 -3.30 -7.85 12.34
C THR A 48 -4.17 -9.02 12.81
N ARG A 49 -5.05 -9.55 11.94
CA ARG A 49 -6.01 -10.60 12.32
C ARG A 49 -5.60 -11.98 11.86
N ASP A 50 -4.64 -12.09 10.93
CA ASP A 50 -4.20 -13.38 10.46
C ASP A 50 -3.37 -14.09 11.54
N LYS A 51 -3.77 -15.33 11.83
CA LYS A 51 -3.22 -16.12 12.94
C LYS A 51 -1.90 -16.76 12.56
N GLU A 52 -1.65 -16.92 11.26
CA GLU A 52 -0.47 -17.58 10.71
C GLU A 52 0.77 -16.67 10.70
N LEU A 53 0.62 -15.34 10.73
CA LEU A 53 1.75 -14.42 10.52
C LEU A 53 1.83 -13.28 11.56
N ARG A 54 1.47 -13.53 12.82
CA ARG A 54 1.64 -12.54 13.91
C ARG A 54 3.11 -12.34 14.26
N LEU A 55 3.78 -11.41 13.60
CA LEU A 55 5.20 -11.06 13.86
C LEU A 55 5.45 -10.50 15.28
N TRP A 56 4.43 -9.93 15.95
CA TRP A 56 4.64 -9.18 17.21
C TRP A 56 4.22 -9.93 18.49
N LYS A 57 3.38 -10.97 18.39
CA LYS A 57 2.96 -11.80 19.54
C LYS A 57 2.55 -13.20 19.08
N ASN A 58 3.46 -13.99 18.52
CA ASN A 58 3.18 -15.39 18.21
C ASN A 58 4.30 -16.32 18.67
N PRO A 59 4.39 -16.60 19.98
CA PRO A 59 5.42 -17.48 20.51
C PRO A 59 5.25 -18.95 20.05
N ASN A 60 4.05 -19.37 19.63
CA ASN A 60 3.74 -20.79 19.40
C ASN A 60 3.26 -21.07 17.96
N LEU A 61 3.77 -20.35 16.97
CA LEU A 61 3.48 -20.69 15.56
C LEU A 61 4.32 -21.87 15.06
N SER A 62 5.41 -22.16 15.76
CA SER A 62 6.30 -23.25 15.41
C SER A 62 5.66 -24.56 15.85
N ASN A 63 5.52 -25.51 14.92
CA ASN A 63 5.13 -26.88 15.23
C ASN A 63 6.24 -27.66 15.99
N LEU A 64 7.27 -26.94 16.47
CA LEU A 64 8.49 -27.45 17.08
C LEU A 64 8.20 -28.24 18.36
N ASP A 65 7.26 -27.80 19.18
CA ASP A 65 6.88 -28.54 20.40
C ASP A 65 6.30 -29.91 20.06
N ASN A 66 5.49 -30.01 18.99
CA ASN A 66 4.94 -31.28 18.53
C ASN A 66 6.03 -32.22 17.99
N VAL A 67 7.03 -31.67 17.28
CA VAL A 67 8.18 -32.45 16.78
C VAL A 67 9.09 -32.91 17.93
N LEU A 68 9.37 -32.04 18.91
CA LEU A 68 10.17 -32.40 20.08
C LEU A 68 9.48 -33.47 20.93
N ASP A 69 8.18 -33.37 21.14
CA ASP A 69 7.41 -34.36 21.89
C ASP A 69 7.34 -35.72 21.15
N GLU A 70 7.27 -35.71 19.83
CA GLU A 70 7.34 -36.94 19.02
C GLU A 70 8.73 -37.61 19.13
N ASP A 71 9.82 -36.85 19.04
CA ASP A 71 11.18 -37.38 19.20
C ASP A 71 11.45 -37.89 20.62
N LEU A 72 10.93 -37.22 21.65
CA LEU A 72 11.06 -37.64 23.05
C LEU A 72 10.25 -38.90 23.38
N ARG A 73 9.12 -39.15 22.69
CA ARG A 73 8.29 -40.36 22.89
C ARG A 73 8.79 -41.58 22.12
N LYS A 74 9.59 -41.36 21.07
CA LYS A 74 10.10 -42.42 20.19
C LYS A 74 11.42 -43.03 20.69
N ASN A 75 12.14 -42.31 21.55
CA ASN A 75 13.31 -42.78 22.29
C ASN A 75 12.90 -43.32 23.67
#